data_AF-A0A2E4ZZ19-F1
#
_entry.id   AF-A0A2E4ZZ19-F1
#
_cell.length_a   1.000
_cell.length_b   1.000
_cell.length_c   1.000
_cell.angle_alpha   90.00
_cell.angle_beta   90.00
_cell.angle_gamma   90.00
#
_symmetry.space_group_name_H-M   'P 1'
#
loop_
_entity.id
_entity.type
_entity.pdbx_description
1 polymer ?
#
loop_
_entity_poly.entity_id
_entity_poly.type
_entity_poly.pdbx_seq_one_letter_code
_entity_poly.pdbx_strand_id
1 'polypeptide(L)'
;MNENTKTYIFVGIAAASLAIALLTEPQGIEQASSEVDSGNVFFPAFEDPLAANKLQIVGFDEDKGLKENFEVTSSPEGWFIPSHENYPADADNQLEDVASMLIGVTKLGMETEDKGSHKEYGVVNPEKAKPGSSGVGKLVRLAKDSETLAELIIGNSFDAPAGVDSIRTLYYVREPGKDRVYSAGLRNVDDISTKFVDWVEKDFLDLDKWDVMQVHFDNYDFDETQRELEKAKKQIGKYTLSYVDGNWTSPNVKLSGAESLDKDVLDALKDAVDDLEIIDVERKPKYLAERLSKGNEFHDVKSLPQLQDIARSLASKGFYVGQSPMPGGQVALEVVSNKGEIHVGMKDGVEYVLRFGEVYLGQETDENATGSSRYLYALARLNRSLLEVPVLETVPAPIPPQKISSPDGNATSAAPTDANATAAYEKKRAERATQIARINASNANKQKTYDDKLSKANKRINELNARLAPWYYVISDDIYKKIHLDRKDFVKTDEAPKSGDQNGTPPSEIRASHILVAYKGGPDPKPSITRTKEEARARAETIRKQVSEEGKDFAQVARESSDGPSAPQGGDLGKFTFDKMVKPFSEAAFALKVGGISGVVESKFGFHVIKRTE
;
A
#
# COMPACT_ATOMS: atom_id res chain seq x y z
N MET A 1 19.71 -88.45 46.54
CA MET A 1 18.41 -87.76 46.31
C MET A 1 17.35 -88.82 46.09
N ASN A 2 16.25 -88.73 46.85
CA ASN A 2 15.09 -89.60 46.67
C ASN A 2 14.47 -89.34 45.28
N GLU A 3 13.84 -90.33 44.64
CA GLU A 3 13.28 -90.17 43.28
C GLU A 3 12.29 -89.02 43.22
N ASN A 4 11.49 -88.85 44.26
CA ASN A 4 10.56 -87.74 44.40
C ASN A 4 11.27 -86.37 44.33
N THR A 5 12.45 -86.25 44.93
CA THR A 5 13.25 -85.01 44.89
C THR A 5 13.77 -84.70 43.48
N LYS A 6 14.13 -85.73 42.70
CA LYS A 6 14.50 -85.55 41.29
C LYS A 6 13.29 -85.09 40.47
N THR A 7 12.14 -85.73 40.67
CA THR A 7 10.89 -85.36 39.99
C THR A 7 10.49 -83.91 40.27
N TYR A 8 10.54 -83.46 41.53
CA TYR A 8 10.22 -82.07 41.85
C TYR A 8 11.19 -81.05 41.25
N ILE A 9 12.48 -81.39 41.15
CA ILE A 9 13.47 -80.53 40.50
C ILE A 9 13.21 -80.46 38.98
N PHE A 10 12.90 -81.57 38.33
CA PHE A 10 12.56 -81.56 36.90
C PHE A 10 11.26 -80.80 36.62
N VAL A 11 10.25 -80.91 37.49
CA VAL A 11 9.02 -80.10 37.39
C VAL A 11 9.31 -78.63 37.61
N GLY A 12 10.18 -78.28 38.57
CA GLY A 12 10.61 -76.91 38.81
C GLY A 12 11.37 -76.31 37.64
N ILE A 13 12.30 -77.06 37.03
CA ILE A 13 13.04 -76.65 35.84
C ILE A 13 12.10 -76.52 34.63
N ALA A 14 11.15 -77.43 34.46
CA ALA A 14 10.16 -77.35 33.39
C ALA A 14 9.26 -76.11 33.54
N ALA A 15 8.80 -75.82 34.77
CA ALA A 15 8.01 -74.64 35.05
C ALA A 15 8.81 -73.34 34.85
N ALA A 16 10.08 -73.30 35.28
CA ALA A 16 10.97 -72.16 35.06
C ALA A 16 11.28 -71.97 33.56
N SER A 17 11.48 -73.06 32.81
CA SER A 17 11.72 -73.01 31.37
C SER A 17 10.47 -72.57 30.61
N LEU A 18 9.27 -72.98 31.06
CA LEU A 18 8.00 -72.52 30.50
C LEU A 18 7.74 -71.04 30.82
N ALA A 19 8.08 -70.59 32.03
CA ALA A 19 7.96 -69.18 32.42
C ALA A 19 8.93 -68.30 31.63
N ILE A 20 10.18 -68.77 31.43
CA ILE A 20 11.14 -68.10 30.55
C ILE A 20 10.62 -68.11 29.11
N ALA A 21 10.12 -69.25 28.60
CA ALA A 21 9.58 -69.34 27.25
C ALA A 21 8.36 -68.43 27.02
N LEU A 22 7.53 -68.17 28.04
CA LEU A 22 6.42 -67.21 27.98
C LEU A 22 6.88 -65.74 28.13
N LEU A 23 7.96 -65.49 28.88
CA LEU A 23 8.56 -64.15 29.04
C LEU A 23 9.45 -63.76 27.85
N THR A 24 10.02 -64.75 27.16
CA THR A 24 10.85 -64.59 25.98
C THR A 24 10.14 -65.10 24.73
N GLU A 25 8.84 -65.40 24.81
CA GLU A 25 8.03 -65.66 23.64
C GLU A 25 8.21 -64.40 22.79
N PRO A 26 8.84 -64.47 21.60
CA PRO A 26 8.84 -63.32 20.73
C PRO A 26 7.36 -62.98 20.61
N GLN A 27 6.98 -61.76 21.00
CA GLN A 27 5.65 -61.26 20.68
C GLN A 27 5.51 -61.59 19.20
N GLY A 28 4.65 -62.58 18.90
CA GLY A 28 4.39 -62.96 17.54
C GLY A 28 4.16 -61.64 16.86
N ILE A 29 4.91 -61.35 15.79
CA ILE A 29 4.67 -60.19 14.95
C ILE A 29 3.16 -60.16 14.89
N GLU A 30 2.54 -59.20 15.59
CA GLU A 30 1.18 -58.86 15.30
C GLU A 30 1.35 -58.64 13.81
N GLN A 31 0.74 -59.50 13.00
CA GLN A 31 0.20 -58.99 11.77
C GLN A 31 -0.74 -57.91 12.29
N ALA A 32 -0.15 -56.72 12.58
CA ALA A 32 -0.71 -55.46 12.23
C ALA A 32 -1.20 -55.80 10.84
N SER A 33 -2.50 -56.01 10.77
CA SER A 33 -3.20 -55.82 9.53
C SER A 33 -2.54 -54.58 8.98
N SER A 34 -1.76 -54.75 7.91
CA SER A 34 -1.40 -53.68 7.02
C SER A 34 -2.75 -53.24 6.47
N GLU A 35 -3.50 -52.52 7.30
CA GLU A 35 -4.67 -51.78 6.92
C GLU A 35 -4.04 -50.71 6.06
N VAL A 36 -3.95 -51.02 4.77
CA VAL A 36 -3.44 -50.13 3.75
C VAL A 36 -4.43 -48.98 3.75
N ASP A 37 -4.14 -47.97 4.57
CA ASP A 37 -4.92 -46.75 4.65
C ASP A 37 -4.46 -45.74 3.59
N SER A 38 -3.52 -46.14 2.73
CA SER A 38 -3.29 -45.49 1.45
C SER A 38 -4.57 -45.49 0.62
N GLY A 39 -4.97 -44.31 0.15
CA GLY A 39 -6.26 -44.05 -0.48
C GLY A 39 -7.29 -43.41 0.46
N ASN A 40 -7.10 -43.47 1.78
CA ASN A 40 -7.96 -42.76 2.73
C ASN A 40 -7.58 -41.28 2.81
N VAL A 41 -8.56 -40.44 3.13
CA VAL A 41 -8.33 -39.02 3.42
C VAL A 41 -7.79 -38.84 4.84
N PHE A 42 -6.95 -37.82 5.06
CA PHE A 42 -6.40 -37.52 6.38
C PHE A 42 -7.47 -37.06 7.38
N PHE A 43 -8.35 -36.15 6.95
CA PHE A 43 -9.32 -35.48 7.83
C PHE A 43 -10.75 -35.66 7.28
N PRO A 44 -11.34 -36.86 7.33
CA PRO A 44 -12.65 -37.13 6.73
C PRO A 44 -13.80 -36.32 7.34
N ALA A 45 -13.64 -35.82 8.57
CA ALA A 45 -14.66 -35.00 9.24
C ALA A 45 -14.55 -33.50 8.91
N PHE A 46 -13.47 -33.08 8.25
CA PHE A 46 -13.24 -31.69 7.87
C PHE A 46 -13.62 -31.51 6.39
N GLU A 47 -14.86 -31.07 6.16
CA GLU A 47 -15.45 -30.92 4.82
C GLU A 47 -15.73 -29.47 4.42
N ASP A 48 -15.82 -28.55 5.40
CA ASP A 48 -16.15 -27.14 5.19
C ASP A 48 -14.94 -26.26 5.52
N PRO A 49 -14.33 -25.57 4.53
CA PRO A 49 -13.16 -24.73 4.77
C PRO A 49 -13.46 -23.52 5.68
N LEU A 50 -14.72 -23.11 5.78
CA LEU A 50 -15.16 -21.99 6.61
C LEU A 50 -15.48 -22.41 8.05
N ALA A 51 -15.38 -23.71 8.38
CA ALA A 51 -15.67 -24.21 9.72
C ALA A 51 -14.60 -23.81 10.76
N ALA A 52 -13.36 -23.54 10.32
CA ALA A 52 -12.26 -23.16 11.18
C ALA A 52 -12.39 -21.69 11.60
N ASN A 53 -12.22 -21.42 12.90
CA ASN A 53 -12.14 -20.06 13.44
C ASN A 53 -10.74 -19.74 14.01
N LYS A 54 -9.80 -20.67 13.87
CA LYS A 54 -8.42 -20.54 14.33
C LYS A 54 -7.47 -21.30 13.42
N LEU A 55 -6.38 -20.65 13.03
CA LEU A 55 -5.24 -21.24 12.35
C LEU A 55 -3.99 -21.05 13.20
N GLN A 56 -3.19 -22.10 13.30
CA GLN A 56 -1.88 -22.06 13.90
C GLN A 56 -0.86 -22.69 12.95
N ILE A 57 0.23 -21.98 12.74
CA ILE A 57 1.38 -22.43 11.94
C ILE A 57 2.60 -22.44 12.85
N VAL A 58 3.32 -23.55 12.87
CA VAL A 58 4.58 -23.66 13.60
C VAL A 58 5.67 -24.08 12.64
N GLY A 59 6.65 -23.19 12.46
CA GLY A 59 7.88 -23.41 11.70
C GLY A 59 9.09 -23.52 12.62
N PHE A 60 10.23 -23.82 12.01
CA PHE A 60 11.53 -23.84 12.70
C PHE A 60 12.63 -23.44 11.71
N ASP A 61 13.33 -22.35 12.03
CA ASP A 61 14.52 -21.92 11.31
C ASP A 61 15.70 -22.78 11.81
N GLU A 62 16.13 -23.75 11.01
CA GLU A 62 17.21 -24.68 11.37
C GLU A 62 18.56 -23.98 11.51
N ASP A 63 18.79 -22.91 10.75
CA ASP A 63 20.04 -22.14 10.75
C ASP A 63 20.17 -21.30 12.03
N LYS A 64 19.09 -20.64 12.43
CA LYS A 64 19.02 -19.85 13.68
C LYS A 64 18.72 -20.71 14.90
N GLY A 65 18.19 -21.92 14.70
CA GLY A 65 17.68 -22.78 15.76
C GLY A 65 16.47 -22.19 16.49
N LEU A 66 15.68 -21.35 15.81
CA LEU A 66 14.56 -20.60 16.38
C LEU A 66 13.22 -21.18 15.91
N LYS A 67 12.27 -21.26 16.85
CA LYS A 67 10.90 -21.67 16.55
C LYS A 67 10.09 -20.45 16.11
N GLU A 68 9.31 -20.63 15.06
CA GLU A 68 8.42 -19.60 14.52
C GLU A 68 6.98 -20.04 14.80
N ASN A 69 6.29 -19.31 15.67
CA ASN A 69 4.88 -19.59 15.99
C ASN A 69 4.03 -18.46 15.42
N PHE A 70 3.06 -18.81 14.59
CA PHE A 70 2.09 -17.87 14.07
C PHE A 70 0.68 -18.37 14.30
N GLU A 71 -0.22 -17.47 14.68
CA GLU A 71 -1.60 -17.79 15.00
C GLU A 71 -2.52 -16.68 14.51
N VAL A 72 -3.65 -17.07 13.92
CA VAL A 72 -4.76 -16.18 13.57
C VAL A 72 -6.05 -16.75 14.16
N THR A 73 -6.86 -15.87 14.75
CA THR A 73 -8.15 -16.23 15.36
C THR A 73 -9.25 -15.32 14.86
N SER A 74 -10.43 -15.88 14.60
CA SER A 74 -11.63 -15.15 14.18
C SER A 74 -12.44 -14.67 15.37
N SER A 75 -13.06 -13.51 15.21
CA SER A 75 -14.12 -13.00 16.06
C SER A 75 -15.23 -12.39 15.18
N PRO A 76 -16.37 -11.95 15.75
CA PRO A 76 -17.41 -11.25 14.99
C PRO A 76 -16.92 -9.97 14.28
N GLU A 77 -15.77 -9.42 14.69
CA GLU A 77 -15.17 -8.21 14.10
C GLU A 77 -14.16 -8.50 12.97
N GLY A 78 -13.86 -9.78 12.69
CA GLY A 78 -12.89 -10.20 11.67
C GLY A 78 -11.82 -11.15 12.22
N TRP A 79 -10.70 -11.28 11.50
CA TRP A 79 -9.54 -12.06 11.90
C TRP A 79 -8.49 -11.23 12.60
N PHE A 80 -7.80 -11.83 13.57
CA PHE A 80 -6.84 -11.14 14.41
C PHE A 80 -5.61 -12.00 14.68
N ILE A 81 -4.45 -11.35 14.84
CA ILE A 81 -3.16 -11.97 15.12
C ILE A 81 -2.84 -11.81 16.61
N PRO A 82 -3.03 -12.83 17.47
CA PRO A 82 -2.89 -12.67 18.92
C PRO A 82 -1.45 -12.35 19.36
N SER A 83 -0.45 -12.81 18.62
CA SER A 83 0.97 -12.51 18.88
C SER A 83 1.32 -11.03 18.69
N HIS A 84 0.48 -10.26 17.98
CA HIS A 84 0.69 -8.84 17.67
C HIS A 84 -0.42 -7.98 18.29
N GLU A 85 -0.71 -8.22 19.57
CA GLU A 85 -1.73 -7.50 20.35
C GLU A 85 -3.14 -7.51 19.73
N ASN A 86 -3.48 -8.59 19.02
CA ASN A 86 -4.71 -8.73 18.21
C ASN A 86 -4.79 -7.68 17.10
N TYR A 87 -3.73 -7.52 16.32
CA TYR A 87 -3.78 -6.75 15.08
C TYR A 87 -4.76 -7.41 14.07
N PRO A 88 -5.59 -6.64 13.35
CA PRO A 88 -6.48 -7.19 12.32
C PRO A 88 -5.69 -7.89 11.21
N ALA A 89 -6.03 -9.13 10.91
CA ALA A 89 -5.43 -9.91 9.83
C ALA A 89 -6.27 -9.79 8.55
N ASP A 90 -5.62 -9.73 7.40
CA ASP A 90 -6.24 -9.95 6.09
C ASP A 90 -6.19 -11.45 5.74
N ALA A 91 -6.94 -12.24 6.52
CA ALA A 91 -6.82 -13.69 6.53
C ALA A 91 -7.97 -14.43 5.84
N ASP A 92 -9.02 -13.74 5.38
CA ASP A 92 -10.23 -14.41 4.87
C ASP A 92 -9.91 -15.34 3.69
N ASN A 93 -9.19 -14.84 2.69
CA ASN A 93 -8.78 -15.66 1.54
C ASN A 93 -7.70 -16.68 1.91
N GLN A 94 -6.70 -16.25 2.68
CA GLN A 94 -5.54 -17.09 3.01
C GLN A 94 -5.93 -18.29 3.87
N LEU A 95 -6.85 -18.11 4.82
CA LEU A 95 -7.35 -19.20 5.62
C LEU A 95 -8.16 -20.18 4.80
N GLU A 96 -9.05 -19.70 3.94
CA GLU A 96 -9.83 -20.55 3.05
C GLU A 96 -8.92 -21.41 2.17
N ASP A 97 -7.82 -20.83 1.67
CA ASP A 97 -6.80 -21.54 0.90
C ASP A 97 -6.08 -22.62 1.72
N VAL A 98 -5.62 -22.29 2.95
CA VAL A 98 -4.98 -23.25 3.85
C VAL A 98 -5.95 -24.36 4.28
N ALA A 99 -7.21 -24.02 4.53
CA ALA A 99 -8.27 -24.96 4.86
C ALA A 99 -8.56 -25.91 3.69
N SER A 100 -8.76 -25.36 2.50
CA SER A 100 -9.00 -26.12 1.27
C SER A 100 -7.84 -27.03 0.91
N MET A 101 -6.60 -26.63 1.25
CA MET A 101 -5.42 -27.48 1.09
C MET A 101 -5.51 -28.76 1.93
N LEU A 102 -6.09 -28.73 3.13
CA LEU A 102 -6.19 -29.88 4.04
C LEU A 102 -7.45 -30.74 3.81
N ILE A 103 -8.48 -30.18 3.18
CA ILE A 103 -9.71 -30.90 2.85
C ILE A 103 -9.46 -31.90 1.71
N GLY A 104 -9.89 -33.16 1.92
CA GLY A 104 -9.80 -34.20 0.90
C GLY A 104 -8.37 -34.67 0.59
N VAL A 105 -7.36 -34.26 1.36
CA VAL A 105 -5.98 -34.73 1.19
C VAL A 105 -5.94 -36.24 1.39
N THR A 106 -5.49 -36.95 0.36
CA THR A 106 -5.42 -38.41 0.34
C THR A 106 -4.02 -38.88 0.71
N LYS A 107 -3.95 -39.93 1.52
CA LYS A 107 -2.71 -40.68 1.82
C LYS A 107 -2.30 -41.45 0.56
N LEU A 108 -1.33 -40.98 -0.22
CA LEU A 108 -0.97 -41.62 -1.50
C LEU A 108 -0.15 -42.89 -1.30
N GLY A 109 0.87 -42.83 -0.43
CA GLY A 109 1.70 -43.97 -0.06
C GLY A 109 2.24 -43.83 1.35
N MET A 110 2.39 -44.93 2.07
CA MET A 110 3.10 -44.96 3.34
C MET A 110 4.60 -45.12 3.06
N GLU A 111 5.40 -44.18 3.55
CA GLU A 111 6.84 -44.08 3.25
C GLU A 111 7.68 -44.75 4.34
N THR A 112 7.30 -44.55 5.60
CA THR A 112 7.93 -45.20 6.75
C THR A 112 6.99 -45.19 7.96
N GLU A 113 7.22 -46.11 8.88
CA GLU A 113 6.69 -46.09 10.26
C GLU A 113 7.79 -45.97 11.30
N ASP A 114 9.06 -45.92 10.87
CA ASP A 114 10.18 -45.70 11.77
C ASP A 114 10.29 -44.23 12.18
N LYS A 115 10.20 -44.00 13.48
CA LYS A 115 10.38 -42.69 14.09
C LYS A 115 11.79 -42.13 13.87
N GLY A 116 12.81 -43.00 13.75
CA GLY A 116 14.19 -42.59 13.48
C GLY A 116 14.34 -41.85 12.15
N SER A 117 13.57 -42.23 11.14
CA SER A 117 13.62 -41.65 9.80
C SER A 117 12.90 -40.30 9.64
N HIS A 118 12.16 -39.79 10.64
CA HIS A 118 11.39 -38.52 10.50
C HIS A 118 12.23 -37.34 10.01
N LYS A 119 13.51 -37.30 10.41
CA LYS A 119 14.47 -36.27 9.96
C LYS A 119 14.74 -36.32 8.45
N GLU A 120 14.81 -37.50 7.87
CA GLU A 120 15.13 -37.67 6.44
C GLU A 120 13.99 -37.15 5.55
N TYR A 121 12.75 -37.31 6.02
CA TYR A 121 11.56 -36.84 5.34
C TYR A 121 11.19 -35.39 5.66
N GLY A 122 11.92 -34.73 6.58
CA GLY A 122 11.61 -33.36 7.00
C GLY A 122 10.33 -33.25 7.83
N VAL A 123 9.90 -34.30 8.54
CA VAL A 123 8.63 -34.33 9.29
C VAL A 123 8.80 -34.36 10.80
N VAL A 124 9.98 -33.97 11.31
CA VAL A 124 10.18 -33.77 12.76
C VAL A 124 9.23 -32.68 13.24
N ASN A 125 8.56 -32.90 14.37
CA ASN A 125 7.55 -31.97 14.88
C ASN A 125 8.22 -30.66 15.36
N PRO A 126 7.88 -29.50 14.78
CA PRO A 126 8.50 -28.23 15.11
C PRO A 126 8.21 -27.74 16.54
N GLU A 127 7.08 -28.12 17.14
CA GLU A 127 6.77 -27.78 18.54
C GLU A 127 7.77 -28.41 19.52
N LYS A 128 8.39 -29.54 19.14
CA LYS A 128 9.38 -30.27 19.95
C LYS A 128 10.83 -30.01 19.52
N ALA A 129 11.03 -29.25 18.44
CA ALA A 129 12.34 -28.90 17.94
C ALA A 129 13.10 -28.00 18.94
N LYS A 130 14.43 -28.15 18.94
CA LYS A 130 15.39 -27.42 19.76
C LYS A 130 16.54 -26.93 18.88
N PRO A 131 17.32 -25.92 19.28
CA PRO A 131 18.52 -25.51 18.54
C PRO A 131 19.40 -26.72 18.15
N GLY A 132 19.75 -26.83 16.87
CA GLY A 132 20.48 -27.98 16.29
C GLY A 132 19.60 -29.15 15.82
N SER A 133 18.27 -29.05 15.96
CA SER A 133 17.35 -29.97 15.28
C SER A 133 17.43 -29.77 13.77
N SER A 134 17.23 -30.85 13.03
CA SER A 134 17.26 -30.85 11.56
C SER A 134 16.21 -31.81 11.00
N GLY A 135 15.78 -31.57 9.77
CA GLY A 135 14.65 -32.27 9.17
C GLY A 135 13.32 -31.91 9.84
N VAL A 136 13.18 -30.66 10.29
CA VAL A 136 11.99 -30.16 10.96
C VAL A 136 10.95 -29.72 9.94
N GLY A 137 9.73 -30.22 10.08
CA GLY A 137 8.62 -29.89 9.19
C GLY A 137 7.88 -28.64 9.64
N LYS A 138 6.99 -28.15 8.77
CA LYS A 138 6.04 -27.07 9.06
C LYS A 138 4.74 -27.67 9.56
N LEU A 139 4.33 -27.34 10.77
CA LEU A 139 3.05 -27.78 11.35
C LEU A 139 1.96 -26.78 11.00
N VAL A 140 0.82 -27.27 10.52
CA VAL A 140 -0.39 -26.51 10.26
C VAL A 140 -1.53 -27.12 11.07
N ARG A 141 -2.23 -26.31 11.84
CA ARG A 141 -3.35 -26.73 12.69
C ARG A 141 -4.54 -25.79 12.49
N LEU A 142 -5.67 -26.33 12.08
CA LEU A 142 -6.95 -25.65 11.98
C LEU A 142 -7.87 -26.12 13.12
N ALA A 143 -8.51 -25.17 13.78
CA ALA A 143 -9.37 -25.44 14.92
C ALA A 143 -10.67 -24.64 14.85
N LYS A 144 -11.69 -25.19 15.52
CA LYS A 144 -12.92 -24.50 15.88
C LYS A 144 -12.99 -24.44 17.40
N ASP A 145 -12.81 -23.24 17.94
CA ASP A 145 -12.68 -23.00 19.37
C ASP A 145 -11.51 -23.81 19.96
N SER A 146 -11.80 -24.84 20.75
CA SER A 146 -10.81 -25.76 21.31
C SER A 146 -10.70 -27.10 20.57
N GLU A 147 -11.57 -27.36 19.59
CA GLU A 147 -11.58 -28.59 18.82
C GLU A 147 -10.67 -28.47 17.61
N THR A 148 -9.72 -29.40 17.47
CA THR A 148 -8.84 -29.46 16.28
C THR A 148 -9.59 -30.17 15.15
N LEU A 149 -9.76 -29.46 14.02
CA LEU A 149 -10.43 -29.99 12.82
C LEU A 149 -9.45 -30.74 11.92
N ALA A 150 -8.27 -30.16 11.72
CA ALA A 150 -7.20 -30.73 10.90
C ALA A 150 -5.83 -30.32 11.46
N GLU A 151 -4.88 -31.23 11.44
CA GLU A 151 -3.53 -30.99 11.92
C GLU A 151 -2.50 -31.85 11.18
N LEU A 152 -1.54 -31.21 10.51
CA LEU A 152 -0.58 -31.89 9.64
C LEU A 152 0.81 -31.26 9.74
N ILE A 153 1.84 -32.10 9.87
CA ILE A 153 3.24 -31.70 9.66
C ILE A 153 3.57 -31.94 8.20
N ILE A 154 3.96 -30.88 7.50
CA ILE A 154 4.38 -30.87 6.10
C ILE A 154 5.90 -30.83 6.07
N GLY A 155 6.52 -31.81 5.44
CA GLY A 155 7.97 -31.96 5.32
C GLY A 155 8.49 -31.68 3.91
N ASN A 156 9.57 -32.37 3.55
CA ASN A 156 10.26 -32.15 2.29
C ASN A 156 9.36 -32.45 1.08
N SER A 157 9.53 -31.68 0.00
CA SER A 157 8.86 -31.90 -1.27
C SER A 157 9.70 -32.77 -2.21
N PHE A 158 9.03 -33.43 -3.16
CA PHE A 158 9.66 -34.23 -4.21
C PHE A 158 8.80 -34.31 -5.47
N ASP A 159 9.43 -34.57 -6.62
CA ASP A 159 8.71 -34.69 -7.89
C ASP A 159 7.89 -35.99 -7.94
N ALA A 160 6.65 -35.90 -8.42
CA ALA A 160 5.81 -37.07 -8.59
C ALA A 160 6.43 -38.05 -9.62
N PRO A 161 6.34 -39.38 -9.40
CA PRO A 161 6.81 -40.37 -10.38
C PRO A 161 6.13 -40.20 -11.75
N ALA A 162 6.89 -40.44 -12.82
CA ALA A 162 6.39 -40.32 -14.19
C ALA A 162 5.15 -41.21 -14.42
N GLY A 163 4.04 -40.61 -14.87
CA GLY A 163 2.77 -41.29 -15.13
C GLY A 163 1.62 -40.95 -14.18
N VAL A 164 1.86 -40.15 -13.14
CA VAL A 164 0.80 -39.57 -12.29
C VAL A 164 0.34 -38.25 -12.90
N ASP A 165 -0.80 -38.25 -13.58
CA ASP A 165 -1.41 -37.04 -14.12
C ASP A 165 -1.90 -36.13 -12.96
N SER A 166 -1.60 -34.83 -13.04
CA SER A 166 -2.15 -33.68 -12.30
C SER A 166 -1.33 -33.04 -11.16
N ILE A 167 -0.35 -33.69 -10.55
CA ILE A 167 0.41 -33.09 -9.42
C ILE A 167 1.91 -33.22 -9.68
N ARG A 168 2.60 -32.10 -9.93
CA ARG A 168 4.05 -32.10 -10.24
C ARG A 168 4.92 -32.28 -9.00
N THR A 169 4.41 -31.89 -7.83
CA THR A 169 5.16 -31.88 -6.57
C THR A 169 4.34 -32.52 -5.46
N LEU A 170 4.91 -33.54 -4.82
CA LEU A 170 4.36 -34.22 -3.63
C LEU A 170 5.13 -33.77 -2.39
N TYR A 171 4.52 -33.97 -1.22
CA TYR A 171 5.12 -33.66 0.07
C TYR A 171 5.08 -34.88 0.97
N TYR A 172 6.12 -35.06 1.77
CA TYR A 172 6.04 -35.95 2.93
C TYR A 172 5.22 -35.29 4.03
N VAL A 173 4.26 -36.01 4.58
CA VAL A 173 3.34 -35.49 5.58
C VAL A 173 3.16 -36.46 6.74
N ARG A 174 2.87 -35.90 7.92
CA ARG A 174 2.69 -36.68 9.14
C ARG A 174 1.71 -36.03 10.09
N GLU A 175 0.78 -36.80 10.63
CA GLU A 175 -0.08 -36.34 11.73
C GLU A 175 0.75 -36.27 13.04
N PRO A 176 0.67 -35.17 13.81
CA PRO A 176 1.37 -35.07 15.08
C PRO A 176 1.05 -36.22 16.03
N GLY A 177 2.09 -36.77 16.65
CA GLY A 177 1.95 -37.87 17.61
C GLY A 177 1.88 -39.27 16.97
N LYS A 178 1.73 -39.37 15.64
CA LYS A 178 1.85 -40.64 14.90
C LYS A 178 3.26 -40.81 14.34
N ASP A 179 3.71 -42.06 14.23
CA ASP A 179 5.02 -42.40 13.68
C ASP A 179 5.00 -42.59 12.15
N ARG A 180 3.85 -42.95 11.58
CA ARG A 180 3.69 -43.16 10.13
C ARG A 180 3.83 -41.86 9.34
N VAL A 181 4.65 -41.92 8.29
CA VAL A 181 4.86 -40.85 7.31
C VAL A 181 4.23 -41.28 6.00
N TYR A 182 3.55 -40.35 5.34
CA TYR A 182 2.91 -40.58 4.05
C TYR A 182 3.37 -39.57 3.01
N SER A 183 3.20 -39.90 1.74
CA SER A 183 3.20 -38.93 0.66
C SER A 183 1.80 -38.40 0.39
N ALA A 184 1.68 -37.09 0.14
CA ALA A 184 0.42 -36.44 -0.19
C ALA A 184 0.63 -35.35 -1.26
N GLY A 185 -0.39 -35.16 -2.09
CA GLY A 185 -0.47 -34.03 -3.00
C GLY A 185 -1.08 -32.83 -2.28
N LEU A 186 -0.28 -31.78 -2.08
CA LEU A 186 -0.73 -30.52 -1.50
C LEU A 186 -0.54 -29.41 -2.52
N ARG A 187 -1.44 -28.42 -2.49
CA ARG A 187 -1.37 -27.21 -3.32
C ARG A 187 -1.07 -26.02 -2.42
N ASN A 188 -0.43 -24.99 -2.97
CA ASN A 188 -0.24 -23.71 -2.28
C ASN A 188 0.50 -23.82 -0.93
N VAL A 189 1.40 -24.80 -0.78
CA VAL A 189 2.19 -24.97 0.46
C VAL A 189 3.10 -23.78 0.73
N ASP A 190 3.54 -23.10 -0.34
CA ASP A 190 4.39 -21.91 -0.27
C ASP A 190 3.65 -20.70 0.33
N ASP A 191 2.31 -20.66 0.26
CA ASP A 191 1.49 -19.58 0.82
C ASP A 191 1.34 -19.69 2.35
N ILE A 192 1.79 -20.79 2.95
CA ILE A 192 1.71 -21.02 4.40
C ILE A 192 2.87 -20.28 5.10
N SER A 193 2.63 -19.03 5.47
CA SER A 193 3.65 -18.20 6.11
C SER A 193 3.51 -18.10 7.63
N THR A 194 4.66 -18.01 8.32
CA THR A 194 4.80 -17.64 9.74
C THR A 194 5.09 -16.14 9.93
N LYS A 195 5.28 -15.39 8.84
CA LYS A 195 5.67 -13.97 8.87
C LYS A 195 4.45 -13.08 9.02
N PHE A 196 4.52 -12.10 9.90
CA PHE A 196 3.42 -11.14 10.15
C PHE A 196 2.95 -10.44 8.87
N VAL A 197 3.89 -9.97 8.06
CA VAL A 197 3.63 -9.17 6.84
C VAL A 197 2.74 -9.89 5.83
N ASP A 198 2.81 -11.22 5.78
CA ASP A 198 2.03 -11.99 4.82
C ASP A 198 0.53 -12.04 5.19
N TRP A 199 0.19 -11.73 6.44
CA TRP A 199 -1.17 -11.87 6.98
C TRP A 199 -1.88 -10.52 7.23
N VAL A 200 -1.28 -9.40 6.82
CA VAL A 200 -1.83 -8.06 7.05
C VAL A 200 -2.15 -7.35 5.75
N GLU A 201 -3.05 -6.37 5.84
CA GLU A 201 -3.43 -5.51 4.72
C GLU A 201 -2.18 -4.84 4.13
N LYS A 202 -1.97 -5.05 2.83
CA LYS A 202 -0.82 -4.51 2.09
C LYS A 202 -0.99 -3.02 1.81
N ASP A 203 -2.22 -2.56 1.61
CA ASP A 203 -2.55 -1.14 1.48
C ASP A 203 -3.10 -0.58 2.81
N PHE A 204 -2.24 -0.57 3.83
CA PHE A 204 -2.66 -0.13 5.16
C PHE A 204 -2.90 1.39 5.25
N LEU A 205 -2.49 2.18 4.26
CA LEU A 205 -2.84 3.61 4.17
C LEU A 205 -4.13 3.85 3.39
N ASP A 206 -4.56 2.90 2.56
CA ASP A 206 -5.70 3.02 1.64
C ASP A 206 -5.59 4.35 0.88
N LEU A 207 -4.40 4.54 0.31
CA LEU A 207 -3.96 5.73 -0.41
C LEU A 207 -3.81 5.35 -1.87
N ASP A 208 -4.28 6.22 -2.78
CA ASP A 208 -4.05 6.06 -4.21
C ASP A 208 -3.00 7.08 -4.68
N LYS A 209 -1.83 6.60 -5.15
CA LYS A 209 -0.78 7.47 -5.68
C LYS A 209 -1.22 8.42 -6.78
N TRP A 210 -2.24 8.09 -7.57
CA TRP A 210 -2.74 8.96 -8.63
C TRP A 210 -3.41 10.21 -8.08
N ASP A 211 -3.83 10.16 -6.82
CA ASP A 211 -4.53 11.24 -6.12
C ASP A 211 -3.60 12.15 -5.32
N VAL A 212 -2.30 11.84 -5.26
CA VAL A 212 -1.29 12.67 -4.61
C VAL A 212 -1.14 14.01 -5.35
N MET A 213 -1.42 15.10 -4.64
CA MET A 213 -1.29 16.48 -5.12
C MET A 213 -0.07 17.18 -4.56
N GLN A 214 0.31 16.86 -3.32
CA GLN A 214 1.37 17.55 -2.60
C GLN A 214 2.09 16.62 -1.65
N VAL A 215 3.39 16.78 -1.52
CA VAL A 215 4.21 16.14 -0.49
C VAL A 215 4.99 17.22 0.25
N HIS A 216 4.93 17.20 1.58
CA HIS A 216 5.68 18.07 2.46
C HIS A 216 6.67 17.26 3.27
N PHE A 217 7.95 17.60 3.18
CA PHE A 217 9.00 17.04 4.04
C PHE A 217 9.31 18.06 5.13
N ASP A 218 9.19 17.66 6.38
CA ASP A 218 9.68 18.39 7.54
C ASP A 218 10.74 17.53 8.24
N ASN A 219 11.96 17.57 7.70
CA ASN A 219 13.09 16.80 8.20
C ASN A 219 13.78 17.59 9.31
N TYR A 220 13.74 17.07 10.52
CA TYR A 220 14.41 17.63 11.69
C TYR A 220 14.92 16.51 12.59
N ASP A 221 15.93 16.82 13.39
CA ASP A 221 16.36 15.97 14.51
C ASP A 221 15.85 16.60 15.80
N PHE A 222 15.24 15.82 16.68
CA PHE A 222 14.67 16.34 17.92
C PHE A 222 15.64 16.24 19.10
N ASP A 223 15.90 17.37 19.74
CA ASP A 223 16.63 17.44 21.01
C ASP A 223 15.65 17.37 22.20
N GLU A 224 15.57 16.19 22.81
CA GLU A 224 14.71 15.91 23.96
C GLU A 224 15.03 16.75 25.21
N THR A 225 16.22 17.36 25.28
CA THR A 225 16.61 18.18 26.43
C THR A 225 15.92 19.56 26.41
N GLN A 226 15.38 19.97 25.26
CA GLN A 226 14.72 21.25 25.06
C GLN A 226 13.20 21.12 25.23
N ARG A 227 12.60 21.99 26.05
CA ARG A 227 11.14 21.98 26.31
C ARG A 227 10.30 22.75 25.28
N GLU A 228 10.91 23.65 24.53
CA GLU A 228 10.22 24.49 23.53
C GLU A 228 10.39 23.86 22.15
N LEU A 229 9.28 23.56 21.46
CA LEU A 229 9.30 22.73 20.26
C LEU A 229 10.19 23.28 19.14
N GLU A 230 10.10 24.58 18.87
CA GLU A 230 10.92 25.26 17.85
C GLU A 230 12.41 25.25 18.18
N LYS A 231 12.79 25.12 19.46
CA LYS A 231 14.19 25.00 19.88
C LYS A 231 14.64 23.54 19.93
N ALA A 232 13.72 22.62 20.17
CA ALA A 232 13.97 21.18 20.18
C ALA A 232 14.14 20.62 18.75
N LYS A 233 13.44 21.20 17.77
CA LYS A 233 13.59 20.81 16.35
C LYS A 233 14.85 21.45 15.75
N LYS A 234 15.93 20.67 15.65
CA LYS A 234 17.07 21.03 14.81
C LYS A 234 16.71 20.75 13.36
N GLN A 235 16.17 21.77 12.66
CA GLN A 235 15.77 21.65 11.27
C GLN A 235 16.93 21.20 10.38
N ILE A 236 16.72 20.12 9.64
CA ILE A 236 17.64 19.60 8.62
C ILE A 236 17.22 20.12 7.24
N GLY A 237 15.93 19.97 6.90
CA GLY A 237 15.38 20.41 5.63
C GLY A 237 13.86 20.51 5.69
N LYS A 238 13.30 21.48 4.95
CA LYS A 238 11.84 21.68 4.86
C LYS A 238 11.45 21.98 3.43
N TYR A 239 10.72 21.06 2.81
CA TYR A 239 10.46 21.07 1.37
C TYR A 239 8.99 20.80 1.09
N THR A 240 8.45 21.48 0.08
CA THR A 240 7.11 21.24 -0.43
C THR A 240 7.22 20.92 -1.90
N LEU A 241 6.67 19.79 -2.31
CA LEU A 241 6.60 19.36 -3.70
C LEU A 241 5.14 19.26 -4.09
N SER A 242 4.79 19.80 -5.25
CA SER A 242 3.44 19.78 -5.80
C SER A 242 3.45 19.01 -7.11
N TYR A 243 2.47 18.13 -7.28
CA TYR A 243 2.30 17.31 -8.48
C TYR A 243 1.07 17.79 -9.25
N VAL A 244 1.29 18.34 -10.44
CA VAL A 244 0.23 18.89 -11.30
C VAL A 244 0.49 18.47 -12.74
N ASP A 245 -0.53 17.93 -13.41
CA ASP A 245 -0.50 17.52 -14.82
C ASP A 245 0.66 16.57 -15.20
N GLY A 246 1.11 15.73 -14.26
CA GLY A 246 2.20 14.78 -14.48
C GLY A 246 3.60 15.31 -14.16
N ASN A 247 3.71 16.52 -13.62
CA ASN A 247 4.99 17.18 -13.34
C ASN A 247 5.11 17.58 -11.87
N TRP A 248 6.32 17.39 -11.35
CA TRP A 248 6.71 17.87 -10.03
C TRP A 248 7.19 19.31 -10.08
N THR A 249 6.72 20.10 -9.14
CA THR A 249 7.11 21.51 -8.94
C THR A 249 7.36 21.75 -7.46
N SER A 250 8.08 22.83 -7.12
CA SER A 250 8.28 23.20 -5.73
C SER A 250 8.27 24.72 -5.56
N PRO A 251 7.53 25.27 -4.59
CA PRO A 251 7.58 26.69 -4.29
C PRO A 251 8.80 27.11 -3.46
N ASN A 252 9.45 26.18 -2.75
CA ASN A 252 10.50 26.49 -1.76
C ASN A 252 11.86 25.82 -2.01
N VAL A 253 11.96 24.89 -2.97
CA VAL A 253 13.25 24.33 -3.39
C VAL A 253 13.93 25.31 -4.36
N LYS A 254 15.07 25.86 -3.94
CA LYS A 254 15.91 26.68 -4.81
C LYS A 254 16.69 25.77 -5.77
N LEU A 255 16.42 25.91 -7.06
CA LEU A 255 17.14 25.24 -8.13
C LEU A 255 18.06 26.27 -8.82
N SER A 256 19.31 25.89 -9.05
CA SER A 256 20.19 26.63 -9.96
C SER A 256 19.82 26.33 -11.42
N GLY A 257 20.33 27.12 -12.38
CA GLY A 257 19.99 26.95 -13.80
C GLY A 257 20.41 25.62 -14.44
N ALA A 258 21.18 24.79 -13.73
CA ALA A 258 21.59 23.45 -14.15
C ALA A 258 21.04 22.36 -13.20
N GLU A 259 20.09 22.68 -12.32
CA GLU A 259 19.45 21.71 -11.45
C GLU A 259 17.98 21.53 -11.81
N SER A 260 17.51 20.29 -11.74
CA SER A 260 16.11 19.94 -11.93
C SER A 260 15.64 18.98 -10.82
N LEU A 261 14.34 18.89 -10.63
CA LEU A 261 13.76 17.87 -9.77
C LEU A 261 13.89 16.50 -10.43
N ASP A 262 14.32 15.51 -9.67
CA ASP A 262 14.46 14.15 -10.17
C ASP A 262 13.11 13.44 -10.16
N LYS A 263 12.44 13.46 -11.32
CA LYS A 263 11.11 12.86 -11.50
C LYS A 263 11.08 11.37 -11.12
N ASP A 264 12.13 10.61 -11.43
CA ASP A 264 12.11 9.16 -11.20
C ASP A 264 12.13 8.85 -9.69
N VAL A 265 12.92 9.61 -8.92
CA VAL A 265 12.93 9.52 -7.45
C VAL A 265 11.59 9.93 -6.85
N LEU A 266 11.00 11.01 -7.37
CA LEU A 266 9.73 11.54 -6.85
C LEU A 266 8.52 10.68 -7.23
N ASP A 267 8.54 10.00 -8.37
CA ASP A 267 7.52 9.02 -8.72
C ASP A 267 7.68 7.75 -7.86
N ALA A 268 8.92 7.27 -7.68
CA ALA A 268 9.20 6.15 -6.78
C ALA A 268 8.80 6.44 -5.32
N LEU A 269 8.89 7.69 -4.88
CA LEU A 269 8.35 8.15 -3.59
C LEU A 269 6.84 7.92 -3.51
N LYS A 270 6.09 8.24 -4.57
CA LYS A 270 4.64 8.02 -4.59
C LYS A 270 4.32 6.54 -4.51
N ASP A 271 5.02 5.72 -5.31
CA ASP A 271 4.89 4.26 -5.24
C ASP A 271 5.23 3.74 -3.84
N ALA A 272 6.26 4.26 -3.18
CA ALA A 272 6.64 3.83 -1.82
C ALA A 272 5.63 4.23 -0.73
N VAL A 273 4.84 5.28 -0.94
CA VAL A 273 3.76 5.67 -0.01
C VAL A 273 2.47 4.87 -0.29
N ASP A 274 2.19 4.57 -1.55
CA ASP A 274 1.08 3.74 -2.04
C ASP A 274 1.23 2.29 -1.57
N ASP A 275 2.41 1.70 -1.85
CA ASP A 275 2.77 0.32 -1.54
C ASP A 275 3.48 0.22 -0.18
N LEU A 276 3.12 1.08 0.78
CA LEU A 276 3.82 1.14 2.06
C LEU A 276 3.53 -0.14 2.87
N GLU A 277 4.54 -0.99 2.99
CA GLU A 277 4.47 -2.24 3.75
C GLU A 277 4.88 -2.05 5.22
N ILE A 278 4.14 -2.71 6.12
CA ILE A 278 4.45 -2.77 7.55
C ILE A 278 5.07 -4.13 7.88
N ILE A 279 6.12 -4.12 8.69
CA ILE A 279 6.80 -5.37 9.08
C ILE A 279 6.42 -5.82 10.49
N ASP A 280 5.91 -4.90 11.31
CA ASP A 280 5.49 -5.16 12.70
C ASP A 280 4.61 -4.01 13.21
N VAL A 281 3.96 -4.20 14.36
CA VAL A 281 3.07 -3.24 15.02
C VAL A 281 3.13 -3.35 16.54
N GLU A 282 2.93 -2.23 17.21
CA GLU A 282 2.72 -2.17 18.66
C GLU A 282 1.53 -1.28 19.01
N ARG A 283 0.82 -1.59 20.09
CA ARG A 283 -0.40 -0.84 20.44
C ARG A 283 -0.08 0.48 21.12
N LYS A 284 -0.76 1.54 20.68
CA LYS A 284 -0.76 2.83 21.36
C LYS A 284 -1.55 2.73 22.67
N PRO A 285 -1.19 3.54 23.69
CA PRO A 285 -2.00 3.67 24.89
C PRO A 285 -3.46 3.97 24.54
N LYS A 286 -4.40 3.24 25.16
CA LYS A 286 -5.84 3.29 24.81
C LYS A 286 -6.39 4.71 24.73
N TYR A 287 -6.02 5.58 25.68
CA TYR A 287 -6.46 6.98 25.67
C TYR A 287 -5.97 7.72 24.43
N LEU A 288 -4.69 7.58 24.06
CA LEU A 288 -4.14 8.23 22.87
C LEU A 288 -4.85 7.75 21.60
N ALA A 289 -5.05 6.43 21.46
CA ALA A 289 -5.76 5.83 20.34
C ALA A 289 -7.21 6.35 20.21
N GLU A 290 -7.96 6.44 21.31
CA GLU A 290 -9.35 6.93 21.32
C GLU A 290 -9.48 8.43 20.96
N ARG A 291 -8.44 9.22 21.19
CA ARG A 291 -8.44 10.65 20.81
C ARG A 291 -8.00 10.81 19.37
N LEU A 292 -6.94 10.11 18.97
CA LEU A 292 -6.46 10.07 17.59
C LEU A 292 -7.53 9.64 16.60
N SER A 293 -8.35 8.63 16.94
CA SER A 293 -9.46 8.19 16.09
C SER A 293 -10.52 9.28 15.85
N LYS A 294 -10.52 10.34 16.68
CA LYS A 294 -11.38 11.53 16.55
C LYS A 294 -10.64 12.72 15.94
N GLY A 295 -9.47 12.49 15.34
CA GLY A 295 -8.64 13.51 14.68
C GLY A 295 -7.97 14.50 15.62
N ASN A 296 -7.82 14.18 16.91
CA ASN A 296 -7.21 15.08 17.90
C ASN A 296 -6.28 14.31 18.84
N GLU A 297 -5.05 14.79 19.04
CA GLU A 297 -4.07 14.05 19.87
C GLU A 297 -4.27 14.27 21.38
N PHE A 298 -4.53 15.51 21.81
CA PHE A 298 -4.43 15.87 23.24
C PHE A 298 -5.47 16.87 23.78
N HIS A 299 -6.66 16.97 23.18
CA HIS A 299 -7.71 17.82 23.75
C HIS A 299 -8.13 17.27 25.14
N ASP A 300 -8.25 18.11 26.18
CA ASP A 300 -8.73 17.75 27.54
C ASP A 300 -7.98 16.62 28.27
N VAL A 301 -6.64 16.60 28.29
CA VAL A 301 -5.97 15.63 29.18
C VAL A 301 -6.14 16.02 30.64
N LYS A 302 -7.08 15.35 31.32
CA LYS A 302 -7.55 15.72 32.67
C LYS A 302 -6.63 15.28 33.80
N SER A 303 -5.70 14.33 33.55
CA SER A 303 -4.87 13.75 34.61
C SER A 303 -3.39 13.67 34.22
N LEU A 304 -2.53 14.09 35.15
CA LEU A 304 -1.07 14.05 35.01
C LEU A 304 -0.50 12.62 34.85
N PRO A 305 -1.03 11.59 35.54
CA PRO A 305 -0.56 10.21 35.35
C PRO A 305 -0.79 9.66 33.94
N GLN A 306 -1.96 9.92 33.33
CA GLN A 306 -2.25 9.49 31.97
C GLN A 306 -1.30 10.14 30.96
N LEU A 307 -0.99 11.43 31.12
CA LEU A 307 0.04 12.10 30.30
C LEU A 307 1.40 11.43 30.44
N GLN A 308 1.77 11.02 31.66
CA GLN A 308 3.07 10.40 31.90
C GLN A 308 3.20 9.03 31.24
N ASP A 309 2.14 8.21 31.29
CA ASP A 309 2.13 6.91 30.62
C ASP A 309 2.16 7.05 29.09
N ILE A 310 1.40 8.01 28.54
CA ILE A 310 1.44 8.34 27.12
C ILE A 310 2.84 8.82 26.71
N ALA A 311 3.40 9.77 27.46
CA ALA A 311 4.73 10.30 27.18
C ALA A 311 5.81 9.21 27.24
N ARG A 312 5.74 8.28 28.21
CA ARG A 312 6.67 7.15 28.30
C ARG A 312 6.57 6.22 27.09
N SER A 313 5.35 5.88 26.69
CA SER A 313 5.11 5.02 25.52
C SER A 313 5.56 5.67 24.21
N LEU A 314 5.33 6.98 24.06
CA LEU A 314 5.79 7.74 22.90
C LEU A 314 7.32 7.80 22.88
N ALA A 315 7.95 8.18 23.99
CA ALA A 315 9.39 8.41 24.07
C ALA A 315 10.19 7.12 23.79
N SER A 316 9.70 5.96 24.25
CA SER A 316 10.35 4.67 23.97
C SER A 316 10.34 4.28 22.48
N LYS A 317 9.61 5.02 21.64
CA LYS A 317 9.45 4.79 20.21
C LYS A 317 9.91 5.99 19.38
N GLY A 318 10.54 7.00 20.00
CA GLY A 318 11.02 8.20 19.32
C GLY A 318 9.94 9.26 19.05
N PHE A 319 8.85 9.23 19.80
CA PHE A 319 7.80 10.25 19.72
C PHE A 319 7.72 11.03 21.04
N TYR A 320 7.37 12.31 20.99
CA TYR A 320 7.35 13.17 22.17
C TYR A 320 6.11 14.06 22.15
N VAL A 321 5.72 14.53 23.33
CA VAL A 321 4.65 15.51 23.46
C VAL A 321 5.26 16.91 23.33
N GLY A 322 5.01 17.55 22.19
CA GLY A 322 5.36 18.93 21.90
C GLY A 322 4.31 19.91 22.39
N GLN A 323 4.74 21.15 22.63
CA GLN A 323 3.86 22.29 22.90
C GLN A 323 3.92 23.27 21.74
N SER A 324 2.79 23.49 21.08
CA SER A 324 2.64 24.42 19.96
C SER A 324 1.84 25.65 20.39
N PRO A 325 2.39 26.88 20.27
CA PRO A 325 1.68 28.09 20.65
C PRO A 325 0.51 28.38 19.69
N MET A 326 -0.66 28.67 20.26
CA MET A 326 -1.87 29.04 19.51
C MET A 326 -2.18 30.54 19.62
N PRO A 327 -2.91 31.11 18.64
CA PRO A 327 -3.40 32.48 18.70
C PRO A 327 -4.18 32.75 20.01
N GLY A 328 -3.90 33.88 20.65
CA GLY A 328 -4.52 34.22 21.94
C GLY A 328 -3.81 33.64 23.17
N GLY A 329 -2.60 33.09 23.02
CA GLY A 329 -1.76 32.64 24.14
C GLY A 329 -2.11 31.25 24.71
N GLN A 330 -3.00 30.52 24.04
CA GLN A 330 -3.25 29.11 24.35
C GLN A 330 -2.09 28.24 23.86
N VAL A 331 -1.93 27.05 24.44
CA VAL A 331 -0.91 26.07 24.02
C VAL A 331 -1.61 24.78 23.63
N ALA A 332 -1.36 24.32 22.41
CA ALA A 332 -1.75 22.99 21.95
C ALA A 332 -0.68 21.98 22.35
N LEU A 333 -1.11 20.78 22.75
CA LEU A 333 -0.22 19.64 22.82
C LEU A 333 -0.34 18.87 21.49
N GLU A 334 0.78 18.44 20.95
CA GLU A 334 0.86 17.63 19.73
C GLU A 334 1.94 16.55 19.88
N VAL A 335 1.83 15.47 19.11
CA VAL A 335 2.90 14.49 19.01
C VAL A 335 3.91 14.97 17.99
N VAL A 336 5.19 14.91 18.33
CA VAL A 336 6.31 15.13 17.42
C VAL A 336 7.23 13.93 17.38
N SER A 337 8.00 13.77 16.32
CA SER A 337 8.98 12.70 16.13
C SER A 337 10.39 13.15 16.49
N ASN A 338 11.31 12.21 16.63
CA ASN A 338 12.74 12.47 16.63
C ASN A 338 13.36 12.57 15.23
N LYS A 339 12.79 11.91 14.22
CA LYS A 339 13.37 11.80 12.86
C LYS A 339 12.50 12.44 11.78
N GLY A 340 11.88 13.57 12.09
CA GLY A 340 11.10 14.32 11.11
C GLY A 340 9.78 13.67 10.73
N GLU A 341 9.11 14.26 9.75
CA GLU A 341 7.80 13.83 9.28
C GLU A 341 7.60 14.15 7.79
N ILE A 342 6.77 13.35 7.13
CA ILE A 342 6.28 13.58 5.78
C ILE A 342 4.77 13.75 5.82
N HIS A 343 4.26 14.76 5.12
CA HIS A 343 2.83 14.95 4.90
C HIS A 343 2.48 14.72 3.44
N VAL A 344 1.51 13.87 3.16
CA VAL A 344 1.06 13.53 1.80
C VAL A 344 -0.36 14.00 1.61
N GLY A 345 -0.52 15.03 0.78
CA GLY A 345 -1.78 15.70 0.49
C GLY A 345 -2.46 15.15 -0.75
N MET A 346 -3.72 14.77 -0.60
CA MET A 346 -4.54 14.10 -1.62
C MET A 346 -5.58 15.04 -2.26
N LYS A 347 -6.07 14.65 -3.44
CA LYS A 347 -7.06 15.41 -4.23
C LYS A 347 -8.39 15.67 -3.53
N ASP A 348 -8.76 14.81 -2.60
CA ASP A 348 -10.00 14.89 -1.84
C ASP A 348 -9.86 15.76 -0.56
N GLY A 349 -8.68 16.32 -0.32
CA GLY A 349 -8.39 17.17 0.83
C GLY A 349 -7.91 16.40 2.07
N VAL A 350 -7.77 15.07 1.99
CA VAL A 350 -7.12 14.27 3.02
C VAL A 350 -5.61 14.52 2.98
N GLU A 351 -4.99 14.70 4.14
CA GLU A 351 -3.55 14.78 4.30
C GLU A 351 -3.10 13.72 5.30
N TYR A 352 -2.26 12.79 4.84
CA TYR A 352 -1.59 11.81 5.69
C TYR A 352 -0.40 12.48 6.35
N VAL A 353 -0.25 12.30 7.66
CA VAL A 353 0.89 12.78 8.44
C VAL A 353 1.60 11.54 8.98
N LEU A 354 2.80 11.28 8.46
CA LEU A 354 3.63 10.14 8.82
C LEU A 354 4.87 10.66 9.54
N ARG A 355 5.01 10.30 10.82
CA ARG A 355 6.12 10.73 11.67
C ARG A 355 7.05 9.56 11.94
N PHE A 356 8.35 9.80 11.86
CA PHE A 356 9.37 8.77 11.96
C PHE A 356 9.99 8.72 13.36
N GLY A 357 10.00 7.55 13.96
CA GLY A 357 10.47 7.31 15.33
C GLY A 357 11.89 6.74 15.41
N GLU A 358 12.17 6.12 16.56
CA GLU A 358 13.40 5.39 16.82
C GLU A 358 13.52 4.11 15.98
N VAL A 359 14.75 3.58 15.92
CA VAL A 359 15.02 2.24 15.37
C VAL A 359 14.27 1.20 16.19
N TYR A 360 13.57 0.31 15.49
CA TYR A 360 12.90 -0.84 16.06
C TYR A 360 13.93 -1.87 16.52
N LEU A 361 13.81 -2.29 17.79
CA LEU A 361 14.73 -3.26 18.40
C LEU A 361 14.07 -4.63 18.63
N GLY A 362 12.86 -4.84 18.10
CA GLY A 362 12.15 -6.10 18.22
C GLY A 362 12.69 -7.17 17.26
N GLN A 363 12.05 -8.35 17.31
CA GLN A 363 12.45 -9.47 16.48
C GLN A 363 11.95 -9.25 15.04
N GLU A 364 12.88 -8.99 14.15
CA GLU A 364 12.61 -8.88 12.72
C GLU A 364 12.62 -10.29 12.09
N THR A 365 11.43 -10.79 11.71
CA THR A 365 11.27 -12.09 11.02
C THR A 365 11.14 -11.94 9.51
N ASP A 366 11.03 -10.71 9.01
CA ASP A 366 10.92 -10.39 7.59
C ASP A 366 12.30 -10.28 6.90
N GLU A 367 12.35 -10.58 5.60
CA GLU A 367 13.59 -10.55 4.80
C GLU A 367 14.05 -9.13 4.44
N ASN A 368 13.12 -8.17 4.37
CA ASN A 368 13.42 -6.76 4.13
C ASN A 368 13.89 -6.04 5.40
N ALA A 369 13.92 -6.75 6.52
CA ALA A 369 14.28 -6.23 7.81
C ALA A 369 15.80 -6.33 7.99
N THR A 370 16.46 -5.17 7.92
CA THR A 370 17.93 -5.04 7.88
C THR A 370 18.54 -4.75 9.26
N GLY A 371 17.76 -4.89 10.34
CA GLY A 371 18.11 -4.46 11.69
C GLY A 371 18.10 -2.94 11.88
N SER A 372 17.50 -2.21 10.93
CA SER A 372 17.43 -0.74 10.92
C SER A 372 16.01 -0.21 10.68
N SER A 373 15.00 -1.08 10.78
CA SER A 373 13.60 -0.70 10.67
C SER A 373 13.22 0.31 11.75
N ARG A 374 12.14 1.07 11.55
CA ARG A 374 11.80 2.19 12.45
C ARG A 374 10.33 2.23 12.75
N TYR A 375 10.00 2.77 13.92
CA TYR A 375 8.61 3.08 14.24
C TYR A 375 8.07 4.21 13.34
N LEU A 376 6.81 4.06 12.95
CA LEU A 376 6.03 5.02 12.20
C LEU A 376 4.76 5.35 12.98
N TYR A 377 4.49 6.65 13.10
CA TYR A 377 3.24 7.15 13.64
C TYR A 377 2.44 7.82 12.52
N ALA A 378 1.31 7.22 12.18
CA ALA A 378 0.45 7.66 11.08
C ALA A 378 -0.89 8.22 11.60
N LEU A 379 -1.36 9.29 10.95
CA LEU A 379 -2.73 9.82 11.08
C LEU A 379 -3.15 10.52 9.80
N ALA A 380 -4.45 10.71 9.61
CA ALA A 380 -5.03 11.53 8.55
C ALA A 380 -5.66 12.81 9.14
N ARG A 381 -5.54 13.93 8.41
CA ARG A 381 -6.19 15.20 8.77
C ARG A 381 -6.72 15.93 7.54
N LEU A 382 -7.54 16.95 7.77
CA LEU A 382 -8.09 17.78 6.69
C LEU A 382 -7.11 18.89 6.32
N ASN A 383 -6.67 18.91 5.06
CA ASN A 383 -5.97 20.06 4.50
C ASN A 383 -6.87 20.80 3.50
N ARG A 384 -7.49 21.88 3.98
CA ARG A 384 -8.40 22.71 3.17
C ARG A 384 -7.71 23.41 1.99
N SER A 385 -6.39 23.60 2.04
CA SER A 385 -5.66 24.26 0.95
C SER A 385 -5.56 23.41 -0.32
N LEU A 386 -5.78 22.09 -0.19
CA LEU A 386 -5.84 21.15 -1.32
C LEU A 386 -7.22 21.19 -2.00
N LEU A 387 -8.24 21.78 -1.35
CA LEU A 387 -9.57 21.90 -1.90
C LEU A 387 -9.75 23.26 -2.58
N GLU A 388 -10.25 23.24 -3.81
CA GLU A 388 -10.61 24.44 -4.55
C GLU A 388 -11.74 25.20 -3.82
N VAL A 389 -11.40 26.38 -3.28
CA VAL A 389 -12.36 27.27 -2.61
C VAL A 389 -13.29 27.88 -3.67
N PRO A 390 -14.62 27.81 -3.50
CA PRO A 390 -15.55 28.32 -4.49
C PRO A 390 -15.48 29.84 -4.61
N VAL A 391 -15.26 30.34 -5.84
CA VAL A 391 -15.35 31.77 -6.14
C VAL A 391 -16.82 32.17 -6.31
N LEU A 392 -17.34 32.91 -5.33
CA LEU A 392 -18.73 33.36 -5.29
C LEU A 392 -18.91 34.69 -6.03
N GLU A 393 -19.99 34.77 -6.81
CA GLU A 393 -20.38 35.99 -7.51
C GLU A 393 -20.96 37.03 -6.53
N THR A 394 -20.60 38.29 -6.68
CA THR A 394 -21.13 39.36 -5.82
C THR A 394 -22.61 39.60 -6.09
N VAL A 395 -23.45 39.56 -5.05
CA VAL A 395 -24.90 39.77 -5.17
C VAL A 395 -25.19 41.28 -5.31
N PRO A 396 -25.81 41.75 -6.42
CA PRO A 396 -26.15 43.15 -6.58
C PRO A 396 -27.30 43.55 -5.63
N ALA A 397 -27.32 44.81 -5.21
CA ALA A 397 -28.38 45.32 -4.34
C ALA A 397 -29.77 45.27 -5.03
N PRO A 398 -30.84 44.91 -4.30
CA PRO A 398 -32.20 44.93 -4.84
C PRO A 398 -32.66 46.37 -5.14
N ILE A 399 -33.44 46.53 -6.22
CA ILE A 399 -34.07 47.81 -6.54
C ILE A 399 -35.27 48.00 -5.59
N PRO A 400 -35.30 49.06 -4.76
CA PRO A 400 -36.38 49.28 -3.79
C PRO A 400 -37.71 49.55 -4.51
N PRO A 401 -38.88 49.39 -3.87
CA PRO A 401 -40.15 49.84 -4.46
C PRO A 401 -40.16 51.37 -4.66
N GLN A 402 -40.80 51.85 -5.72
CA GLN A 402 -41.03 53.29 -5.90
C GLN A 402 -41.88 53.82 -4.74
N LYS A 403 -41.43 54.89 -4.07
CA LYS A 403 -42.28 55.63 -3.15
C LYS A 403 -43.35 56.36 -3.95
N ILE A 404 -44.59 55.93 -3.84
CA ILE A 404 -45.74 56.71 -4.30
C ILE A 404 -45.88 57.86 -3.31
N SER A 405 -45.58 59.09 -3.72
CA SER A 405 -45.90 60.27 -2.93
C SER A 405 -47.43 60.32 -2.76
N SER A 406 -47.91 60.16 -1.52
CA SER A 406 -49.28 60.56 -1.19
C SER A 406 -49.46 62.02 -1.61
N PRO A 407 -50.57 62.40 -2.27
CA PRO A 407 -50.80 63.79 -2.62
C PRO A 407 -50.97 64.58 -1.32
N ASP A 408 -50.01 65.42 -0.97
CA ASP A 408 -50.26 66.52 -0.05
C ASP A 408 -51.35 67.38 -0.70
N GLY A 409 -52.46 67.55 0.01
CA GLY A 409 -53.66 68.20 -0.47
C GLY A 409 -53.45 69.70 -0.70
N ASN A 410 -52.85 70.08 -1.83
CA ASN A 410 -53.16 71.30 -2.58
C ASN A 410 -52.31 71.38 -3.85
N ALA A 411 -52.82 70.88 -4.98
CA ALA A 411 -52.47 71.40 -6.31
C ALA A 411 -53.36 70.74 -7.39
N THR A 412 -54.10 71.58 -8.09
CA THR A 412 -54.86 71.25 -9.30
C THR A 412 -53.89 70.98 -10.46
N SER A 413 -53.41 69.74 -10.61
CA SER A 413 -53.10 69.11 -11.90
C SER A 413 -52.74 67.65 -11.65
N ALA A 414 -53.65 66.74 -12.01
CA ALA A 414 -53.32 65.33 -12.07
C ALA A 414 -52.40 65.12 -13.28
N ALA A 415 -51.08 65.13 -13.06
CA ALA A 415 -50.16 64.57 -14.03
C ALA A 415 -50.48 63.06 -14.15
N PRO A 416 -50.66 62.52 -15.36
CA PRO A 416 -50.81 61.08 -15.51
C PRO A 416 -49.52 60.45 -14.99
N THR A 417 -49.62 59.59 -13.98
CA THR A 417 -48.57 58.61 -13.74
C THR A 417 -48.32 57.92 -15.07
N ASP A 418 -47.16 58.17 -15.66
CA ASP A 418 -46.79 57.58 -16.95
C ASP A 418 -46.73 56.07 -16.75
N ALA A 419 -47.82 55.39 -17.09
CA ALA A 419 -47.99 53.95 -16.87
C ALA A 419 -46.85 53.16 -17.51
N ASN A 420 -46.25 53.70 -18.58
CA ASN A 420 -45.07 53.12 -19.23
C ASN A 420 -43.81 53.25 -18.37
N ALA A 421 -43.61 54.37 -17.66
CA ALA A 421 -42.47 54.57 -16.76
C ALA A 421 -42.54 53.66 -15.52
N THR A 422 -43.73 53.50 -14.94
CA THR A 422 -43.97 52.56 -13.83
C THR A 422 -43.77 51.10 -14.27
N ALA A 423 -44.30 50.73 -15.45
CA ALA A 423 -44.10 49.40 -16.01
C ALA A 423 -42.63 49.09 -16.32
N ALA A 424 -41.88 50.07 -16.83
CA ALA A 424 -40.44 49.94 -17.07
C ALA A 424 -39.63 49.79 -15.78
N TYR A 425 -40.02 50.49 -14.70
CA TYR A 425 -39.40 50.35 -13.38
C TYR A 425 -39.62 48.97 -12.78
N GLU A 426 -40.87 48.49 -12.77
CA GLU A 426 -41.20 47.15 -12.25
C GLU A 426 -40.56 46.05 -13.10
N LYS A 427 -40.47 46.22 -14.43
CA LYS A 427 -39.71 45.30 -15.29
C LYS A 427 -38.23 45.23 -14.88
N LYS A 428 -37.55 46.37 -14.72
CA LYS A 428 -36.15 46.42 -14.24
C LYS A 428 -35.97 45.80 -12.85
N ARG A 429 -36.94 46.01 -11.96
CA ARG A 429 -36.95 45.43 -10.61
C ARG A 429 -37.13 43.91 -10.65
N ALA A 430 -38.03 43.40 -11.49
CA ALA A 430 -38.23 41.97 -11.71
C ALA A 430 -37.00 41.31 -12.37
N GLU A 431 -36.39 41.97 -13.35
CA GLU A 431 -35.12 41.53 -13.95
C GLU A 431 -33.98 41.49 -12.92
N ARG A 432 -33.86 42.52 -12.07
CA ARG A 432 -32.88 42.54 -10.96
C ARG A 432 -33.15 41.43 -9.95
N ALA A 433 -34.41 41.22 -9.55
CA ALA A 433 -34.78 40.15 -8.63
C ALA A 433 -34.44 38.77 -9.22
N THR A 434 -34.70 38.57 -10.52
CA THR A 434 -34.32 37.35 -11.25
C THR A 434 -32.80 37.17 -11.30
N GLN A 435 -32.05 38.25 -11.53
CA GLN A 435 -30.58 38.22 -11.50
C GLN A 435 -30.05 37.84 -10.11
N ILE A 436 -30.57 38.46 -9.04
CA ILE A 436 -30.21 38.15 -7.66
C ILE A 436 -30.52 36.68 -7.34
N ALA A 437 -31.71 36.21 -7.71
CA ALA A 437 -32.10 34.82 -7.49
C ALA A 437 -31.16 33.83 -8.21
N ARG A 438 -30.77 34.14 -9.46
CA ARG A 438 -29.80 33.33 -10.23
C ARG A 438 -28.43 33.30 -9.54
N ILE A 439 -27.91 34.46 -9.12
CA ILE A 439 -26.60 34.55 -8.45
C ILE A 439 -26.64 33.80 -7.11
N ASN A 440 -27.68 33.98 -6.31
CA ASN A 440 -27.85 33.26 -5.05
C ASN A 440 -27.91 31.75 -5.27
N ALA A 441 -28.66 31.28 -6.27
CA ALA A 441 -28.72 29.86 -6.61
C ALA A 441 -27.36 29.32 -7.09
N SER A 442 -26.64 30.06 -7.95
CA SER A 442 -25.28 29.72 -8.40
C SER A 442 -24.31 29.61 -7.22
N ASN A 443 -24.29 30.61 -6.35
CA ASN A 443 -23.43 30.64 -5.17
C ASN A 443 -23.79 29.53 -4.18
N ALA A 444 -25.08 29.30 -3.93
CA ALA A 444 -25.53 28.22 -3.06
C ALA A 444 -25.12 26.84 -3.60
N ASN A 445 -25.20 26.63 -4.91
CA ASN A 445 -24.74 25.39 -5.54
C ASN A 445 -23.22 25.22 -5.41
N LYS A 446 -22.43 26.27 -5.70
CA LYS A 446 -20.97 26.25 -5.53
C LYS A 446 -20.56 25.95 -4.09
N GLN A 447 -21.21 26.61 -3.13
CA GLN A 447 -20.97 26.38 -1.71
C GLN A 447 -21.34 24.95 -1.31
N LYS A 448 -22.51 24.46 -1.74
CA LYS A 448 -22.95 23.09 -1.46
C LYS A 448 -21.95 22.06 -1.99
N THR A 449 -21.46 22.22 -3.22
CA THR A 449 -20.45 21.30 -3.78
C THR A 449 -19.17 21.27 -2.95
N TYR A 450 -18.72 22.43 -2.45
CA TYR A 450 -17.55 22.51 -1.57
C TYR A 450 -17.82 21.87 -0.20
N ASP A 451 -19.00 22.11 0.39
CA ASP A 451 -19.40 21.51 1.66
C ASP A 451 -19.53 19.97 1.55
N ASP A 452 -20.03 19.48 0.42
CA ASP A 452 -20.10 18.05 0.11
C ASP A 452 -18.69 17.43 0.02
N LYS A 453 -17.72 18.12 -0.60
CA LYS A 453 -16.30 17.69 -0.62
C LYS A 453 -15.74 17.61 0.81
N LEU A 454 -15.96 18.64 1.62
CA LEU A 454 -15.51 18.65 3.02
C LEU A 454 -16.13 17.52 3.84
N SER A 455 -17.42 17.25 3.64
CA SER A 455 -18.12 16.17 4.34
C SER A 455 -17.52 14.80 3.99
N LYS A 456 -17.25 14.55 2.70
CA LYS A 456 -16.59 13.33 2.23
C LYS A 456 -15.18 13.18 2.78
N ALA A 457 -14.36 14.24 2.74
CA ALA A 457 -13.01 14.24 3.28
C ALA A 457 -13.02 13.90 4.79
N ASN A 458 -13.88 14.55 5.57
CA ASN A 458 -13.99 14.27 7.01
C ASN A 458 -14.45 12.84 7.30
N LYS A 459 -15.40 12.31 6.51
CA LYS A 459 -15.83 10.91 6.64
C LYS A 459 -14.64 9.97 6.41
N ARG A 460 -13.89 10.18 5.33
CA ARG A 460 -12.70 9.40 4.99
C ARG A 460 -11.62 9.47 6.08
N ILE A 461 -11.34 10.67 6.59
CA ILE A 461 -10.40 10.90 7.69
C ILE A 461 -10.80 10.10 8.94
N ASN A 462 -12.08 10.05 9.28
CA ASN A 462 -12.55 9.31 10.45
C ASN A 462 -12.38 7.79 10.26
N GLU A 463 -12.66 7.26 9.06
CA GLU A 463 -12.44 5.85 8.73
C GLU A 463 -10.95 5.49 8.80
N LEU A 464 -10.09 6.31 8.19
CA LEU A 464 -8.63 6.14 8.24
C LEU A 464 -8.11 6.21 9.68
N ASN A 465 -8.46 7.24 10.44
CA ASN A 465 -7.99 7.38 11.81
C ASN A 465 -8.54 6.30 12.75
N ALA A 466 -9.72 5.74 12.49
CA ALA A 466 -10.20 4.58 13.26
C ALA A 466 -9.26 3.37 13.10
N ARG A 467 -8.70 3.18 11.89
CA ARG A 467 -7.73 2.11 11.58
C ARG A 467 -6.31 2.44 12.06
N LEU A 468 -5.84 3.67 11.83
CA LEU A 468 -4.45 4.09 12.09
C LEU A 468 -4.16 4.44 13.56
N ALA A 469 -5.15 4.96 14.29
CA ALA A 469 -4.95 5.46 15.64
C ALA A 469 -4.44 4.42 16.65
N PRO A 470 -4.90 3.15 16.64
CA PRO A 470 -4.50 2.19 17.67
C PRO A 470 -3.05 1.73 17.62
N TRP A 471 -2.31 1.95 16.53
CA TRP A 471 -1.05 1.25 16.26
C TRP A 471 0.14 2.18 16.05
N TYR A 472 1.26 1.92 16.71
CA TYR A 472 2.57 2.25 16.18
C TYR A 472 2.90 1.20 15.11
N TYR A 473 3.28 1.65 13.93
CA TYR A 473 3.68 0.76 12.85
C TYR A 473 5.20 0.64 12.85
N VAL A 474 5.72 -0.41 12.24
CA VAL A 474 7.14 -0.55 11.94
C VAL A 474 7.31 -0.69 10.44
N ILE A 475 8.20 0.11 9.87
CA ILE A 475 8.52 0.12 8.44
C ILE A 475 9.99 -0.22 8.24
N SER A 476 10.31 -0.88 7.13
CA SER A 476 11.69 -1.21 6.78
C SER A 476 12.51 0.06 6.51
N ASP A 477 13.83 -0.05 6.69
CA ASP A 477 14.77 1.07 6.42
C ASP A 477 14.76 1.47 4.93
N ASP A 478 14.48 0.53 4.03
CA ASP A 478 14.37 0.78 2.60
C ASP A 478 13.15 1.64 2.24
N ILE A 479 11.98 1.35 2.84
CA ILE A 479 10.80 2.20 2.71
C ILE A 479 11.08 3.57 3.32
N TYR A 480 11.64 3.61 4.54
CA TYR A 480 12.01 4.87 5.21
C TYR A 480 12.88 5.76 4.32
N LYS A 481 13.94 5.22 3.70
CA LYS A 481 14.82 5.98 2.79
C LYS A 481 14.10 6.51 1.55
N LYS A 482 13.11 5.79 1.02
CA LYS A 482 12.33 6.23 -0.14
C LYS A 482 11.36 7.36 0.19
N ILE A 483 10.86 7.42 1.43
CA ILE A 483 9.84 8.40 1.86
C ILE A 483 10.37 9.50 2.78
N HIS A 484 11.59 9.38 3.29
CA HIS A 484 12.29 10.41 4.06
C HIS A 484 13.42 11.00 3.20
N LEU A 485 13.04 11.83 2.23
CA LEU A 485 13.96 12.43 1.26
C LEU A 485 14.43 13.82 1.69
N ASP A 486 15.68 14.15 1.39
CA ASP A 486 16.26 15.48 1.51
C ASP A 486 16.55 16.05 0.10
N ARG A 487 16.85 17.36 -0.01
CA ARG A 487 17.09 18.05 -1.28
C ARG A 487 18.05 17.29 -2.18
N LYS A 488 19.14 16.76 -1.62
CA LYS A 488 20.17 16.03 -2.38
C LYS A 488 19.65 14.75 -3.05
N ASP A 489 18.55 14.19 -2.55
CA ASP A 489 18.01 12.92 -3.02
C ASP A 489 17.07 13.14 -4.21
N PHE A 490 16.34 14.27 -4.23
CA PHE A 490 15.38 14.58 -5.30
C PHE A 490 15.76 15.78 -6.18
N VAL A 491 16.91 16.41 -5.96
CA VAL A 491 17.47 17.42 -6.88
C VAL A 491 18.66 16.83 -7.58
N LYS A 492 18.57 16.72 -8.90
CA LYS A 492 19.70 16.34 -9.75
C LYS A 492 20.29 17.57 -10.40
N THR A 493 21.60 17.53 -10.59
CA THR A 493 22.24 18.44 -11.54
C THR A 493 22.02 17.85 -12.92
N ASP A 494 21.33 18.58 -13.78
CA ASP A 494 21.32 18.28 -15.20
C ASP A 494 22.77 18.31 -15.65
N GLU A 495 23.36 17.14 -15.92
CA GLU A 495 24.66 17.08 -16.56
C GLU A 495 24.54 17.97 -17.81
N ALA A 496 25.29 19.07 -17.83
CA ALA A 496 25.50 19.84 -19.05
C ALA A 496 25.76 18.80 -20.13
N PRO A 497 24.98 18.78 -21.23
CA PRO A 497 25.00 17.66 -22.17
C PRO A 497 26.45 17.39 -22.49
N LYS A 498 26.99 16.24 -22.03
CA LYS A 498 28.40 15.89 -22.23
C LYS A 498 28.69 16.19 -23.68
N SER A 499 29.52 17.21 -23.91
CA SER A 499 29.72 17.85 -25.20
C SER A 499 30.35 16.80 -26.11
N GLY A 500 29.49 16.02 -26.76
CA GLY A 500 29.79 15.42 -28.04
C GLY A 500 29.85 16.58 -29.02
N ASP A 501 31.06 17.07 -29.16
CA ASP A 501 31.58 18.03 -30.14
C ASP A 501 31.71 19.50 -29.70
N GLN A 502 32.91 20.01 -29.96
CA GLN A 502 33.37 21.33 -29.55
C GLN A 502 32.84 22.39 -30.52
N ASN A 503 31.72 23.03 -30.18
CA ASN A 503 31.46 24.45 -30.44
C ASN A 503 30.07 24.85 -29.91
N GLY A 504 30.03 25.78 -28.95
CA GLY A 504 28.84 26.21 -28.23
C GLY A 504 27.87 27.04 -29.07
N THR A 505 27.05 26.38 -29.89
CA THR A 505 25.79 26.93 -30.42
C THR A 505 24.83 25.76 -30.63
N PRO A 506 23.57 25.82 -30.15
CA PRO A 506 22.56 24.84 -30.53
C PRO A 506 22.52 24.69 -32.05
N PRO A 507 22.45 23.47 -32.61
CA PRO A 507 22.42 23.30 -34.05
C PRO A 507 21.26 24.13 -34.61
N SER A 508 21.52 24.95 -35.63
CA SER A 508 20.49 25.79 -36.24
C SER A 508 19.38 24.96 -36.89
N GLU A 509 19.65 23.69 -37.16
CA GLU A 509 18.77 22.74 -37.82
C GLU A 509 19.02 21.32 -37.31
N ILE A 510 17.95 20.54 -37.07
CA ILE A 510 17.99 19.13 -36.69
C ILE A 510 17.13 18.29 -37.64
N ARG A 511 17.31 16.96 -37.64
CA ARG A 511 16.37 16.03 -38.29
C ARG A 511 15.68 15.17 -37.22
N ALA A 512 14.37 15.01 -37.34
CA ALA A 512 13.63 14.15 -36.42
C ALA A 512 12.50 13.39 -37.13
N SER A 513 12.15 12.25 -36.57
CA SER A 513 10.93 11.50 -36.87
C SER A 513 9.92 11.68 -35.74
N HIS A 514 8.63 11.62 -36.04
CA HIS A 514 7.59 11.65 -35.01
C HIS A 514 6.46 10.64 -35.25
N ILE A 515 5.77 10.30 -34.16
CA ILE A 515 4.50 9.57 -34.16
C ILE A 515 3.48 10.49 -33.50
N LEU A 516 2.59 11.04 -34.32
CA LEU A 516 1.43 11.82 -33.85
C LEU A 516 0.25 10.90 -33.54
N VAL A 517 -0.35 11.07 -32.36
CA VAL A 517 -1.66 10.53 -31.98
C VAL A 517 -2.63 11.70 -31.79
N ALA A 518 -3.56 11.85 -32.73
CA ALA A 518 -4.55 12.92 -32.70
C ALA A 518 -5.85 12.48 -31.97
N TYR A 519 -6.68 13.44 -31.59
CA TYR A 519 -7.96 13.18 -30.91
C TYR A 519 -9.09 14.03 -31.49
N LYS A 520 -10.33 13.63 -31.20
CA LYS A 520 -11.54 14.34 -31.61
C LYS A 520 -11.61 15.71 -30.91
N GLY A 521 -11.54 16.80 -31.70
CA GLY A 521 -11.50 18.17 -31.18
C GLY A 521 -10.17 18.90 -31.38
N GLY A 522 -9.17 18.25 -32.00
CA GLY A 522 -7.99 18.94 -32.54
C GLY A 522 -8.32 19.87 -33.72
N PRO A 523 -7.35 20.69 -34.18
CA PRO A 523 -7.55 21.67 -35.22
C PRO A 523 -7.84 21.09 -36.61
N ASP A 524 -7.50 19.82 -36.88
CA ASP A 524 -7.82 19.08 -38.11
C ASP A 524 -7.73 17.54 -37.95
N PRO A 525 -8.57 16.89 -37.11
CA PRO A 525 -8.56 15.43 -37.00
C PRO A 525 -9.13 14.79 -38.27
N LYS A 526 -8.49 13.71 -38.75
CA LYS A 526 -9.06 12.86 -39.81
C LYS A 526 -10.45 12.36 -39.35
N PRO A 527 -11.48 12.26 -40.22
CA PRO A 527 -12.81 11.82 -39.84
C PRO A 527 -12.87 10.44 -39.15
N SER A 528 -11.86 9.59 -39.37
CA SER A 528 -11.71 8.29 -38.72
C SER A 528 -11.25 8.35 -37.25
N ILE A 529 -10.91 9.53 -36.73
CA ILE A 529 -10.41 9.73 -35.36
C ILE A 529 -11.58 10.10 -34.45
N THR A 530 -12.08 9.10 -33.72
CA THR A 530 -13.20 9.26 -32.78
C THR A 530 -12.79 9.36 -31.32
N ARG A 531 -11.52 9.07 -31.01
CA ARG A 531 -10.97 8.96 -29.64
C ARG A 531 -10.91 10.29 -28.88
N THR A 532 -11.07 10.24 -27.56
CA THR A 532 -10.92 11.40 -26.67
C THR A 532 -9.46 11.82 -26.50
N LYS A 533 -9.24 12.96 -25.84
CA LYS A 533 -7.89 13.45 -25.54
C LYS A 533 -7.15 12.48 -24.61
N GLU A 534 -7.83 11.95 -23.61
CA GLU A 534 -7.30 11.01 -22.63
C GLU A 534 -6.92 9.68 -23.30
N GLU A 535 -7.79 9.15 -24.16
CA GLU A 535 -7.52 7.94 -24.94
C GLU A 535 -6.33 8.12 -25.90
N ALA A 536 -6.18 9.31 -26.50
CA ALA A 536 -5.03 9.63 -27.33
C ALA A 536 -3.72 9.72 -26.52
N ARG A 537 -3.77 10.25 -25.30
CA ARG A 537 -2.61 10.28 -24.38
C ARG A 537 -2.18 8.87 -24.01
N ALA A 538 -3.11 8.05 -23.53
CA ALA A 538 -2.83 6.66 -23.17
C ALA A 538 -2.25 5.86 -24.35
N ARG A 539 -2.80 6.06 -25.56
CA ARG A 539 -2.27 5.43 -26.77
C ARG A 539 -0.85 5.91 -27.12
N ALA A 540 -0.56 7.20 -26.96
CA ALA A 540 0.79 7.72 -27.19
C ALA A 540 1.80 7.19 -26.17
N GLU A 541 1.39 6.99 -24.92
CA GLU A 541 2.21 6.38 -23.86
C GLU A 541 2.52 4.91 -24.18
N THR A 542 1.53 4.13 -24.63
CA THR A 542 1.74 2.76 -25.12
C THR A 542 2.72 2.72 -26.31
N ILE A 543 2.56 3.62 -27.27
CA ILE A 543 3.47 3.72 -28.43
C ILE A 543 4.89 4.08 -27.98
N ARG A 544 5.04 5.01 -27.04
CA ARG A 544 6.35 5.37 -26.48
C ARG A 544 7.00 4.13 -25.87
N LYS A 545 6.28 3.39 -25.02
CA LYS A 545 6.77 2.16 -24.37
C LYS A 545 7.28 1.15 -25.40
N GLN A 546 6.54 0.96 -26.49
CA GLN A 546 6.92 0.08 -27.59
C GLN A 546 8.26 0.46 -28.23
N VAL A 547 8.52 1.75 -28.45
CA VAL A 547 9.74 2.21 -29.14
C VAL A 547 10.92 2.48 -28.19
N SER A 548 10.69 2.73 -26.90
CA SER A 548 11.74 3.02 -25.93
C SER A 548 12.14 1.84 -25.04
N GLU A 549 11.19 0.99 -24.66
CA GLU A 549 11.44 -0.13 -23.71
C GLU A 549 11.45 -1.48 -24.43
N GLU A 550 10.48 -1.72 -25.32
CA GLU A 550 10.38 -2.98 -26.07
C GLU A 550 11.33 -3.01 -27.30
N GLY A 551 11.96 -1.88 -27.63
CA GLY A 551 12.94 -1.77 -28.71
C GLY A 551 12.38 -1.92 -30.13
N LYS A 552 11.07 -1.72 -30.34
CA LYS A 552 10.47 -1.79 -31.69
C LYS A 552 10.99 -0.69 -32.60
N ASP A 553 11.08 -0.99 -33.91
CA ASP A 553 11.56 -0.02 -34.90
C ASP A 553 10.62 1.20 -34.99
N PHE A 554 11.18 2.39 -34.74
CA PHE A 554 10.40 3.62 -34.69
C PHE A 554 9.69 3.92 -36.03
N ALA A 555 10.36 3.67 -37.16
CA ALA A 555 9.79 3.94 -38.47
C ALA A 555 8.65 2.97 -38.81
N GLN A 556 8.74 1.72 -38.37
CA GLN A 556 7.64 0.76 -38.46
C GLN A 556 6.45 1.20 -37.63
N VAL A 557 6.65 1.49 -36.33
CA VAL A 557 5.56 1.91 -35.44
C VAL A 557 4.92 3.21 -35.94
N ALA A 558 5.70 4.14 -36.50
CA ALA A 558 5.18 5.35 -37.12
C ALA A 558 4.25 5.07 -38.31
N ARG A 559 4.59 4.11 -39.19
CA ARG A 559 3.74 3.72 -40.33
C ARG A 559 2.44 3.08 -39.89
N GLU A 560 2.48 2.27 -38.84
CA GLU A 560 1.33 1.51 -38.35
C GLU A 560 0.38 2.36 -37.48
N SER A 561 0.94 3.28 -36.69
CA SER A 561 0.21 3.90 -35.58
C SER A 561 0.10 5.42 -35.63
N SER A 562 0.84 6.12 -36.49
CA SER A 562 0.77 7.57 -36.54
C SER A 562 -0.42 8.09 -37.34
N ASP A 563 -1.13 9.07 -36.79
CA ASP A 563 -2.18 9.82 -37.49
C ASP A 563 -1.59 10.97 -38.35
N GLY A 564 -0.29 11.26 -38.22
CA GLY A 564 0.38 12.38 -38.90
C GLY A 564 0.63 12.16 -40.40
N PRO A 565 0.92 13.23 -41.16
CA PRO A 565 1.14 13.15 -42.60
C PRO A 565 2.46 12.47 -42.98
N SER A 566 3.46 12.44 -42.09
CA SER A 566 4.75 11.77 -42.29
C SER A 566 4.72 10.27 -41.98
N ALA A 567 3.57 9.73 -41.53
CA ALA A 567 3.41 8.32 -41.18
C ALA A 567 3.94 7.37 -42.28
N PRO A 568 3.61 7.54 -43.59
CA PRO A 568 4.13 6.66 -44.65
C PRO A 568 5.66 6.67 -44.77
N GLN A 569 6.30 7.79 -44.45
CA GLN A 569 7.76 7.98 -44.44
C GLN A 569 8.42 7.49 -43.13
N GLY A 570 7.70 6.74 -42.29
CA GLY A 570 8.21 6.31 -40.99
C GLY A 570 8.33 7.46 -39.99
N GLY A 571 7.48 8.48 -40.14
CA GLY A 571 7.43 9.65 -39.27
C GLY A 571 8.49 10.70 -39.56
N ASP A 572 9.40 10.49 -40.53
CA ASP A 572 10.49 11.42 -40.84
C ASP A 572 9.98 12.79 -41.31
N LEU A 573 10.40 13.85 -40.63
CA LEU A 573 10.05 15.23 -40.92
C LEU A 573 11.13 15.95 -41.74
N GLY A 574 12.23 15.27 -42.06
CA GLY A 574 13.41 15.90 -42.65
C GLY A 574 14.05 16.92 -41.72
N LYS A 575 14.88 17.78 -42.28
CA LYS A 575 15.59 18.81 -41.52
C LYS A 575 14.69 20.03 -41.27
N PHE A 576 14.73 20.54 -40.05
CA PHE A 576 13.97 21.73 -39.65
C PHE A 576 14.68 22.58 -38.60
N THR A 577 14.40 23.88 -38.67
CA THR A 577 14.81 24.87 -37.67
C THR A 577 13.79 24.95 -36.55
N PHE A 578 14.17 25.51 -35.40
CA PHE A 578 13.32 25.59 -34.20
C PHE A 578 11.95 26.23 -34.46
N ASP A 579 11.89 27.28 -35.29
CA ASP A 579 10.67 28.04 -35.55
C ASP A 579 9.71 27.38 -36.55
N LYS A 580 10.13 26.28 -37.21
CA LYS A 580 9.33 25.60 -38.24
C LYS A 580 8.26 24.68 -37.64
N MET A 581 8.45 24.23 -36.39
CA MET A 581 7.49 23.38 -35.67
C MET A 581 6.84 24.16 -34.51
N VAL A 582 5.75 23.61 -33.96
CA VAL A 582 5.10 24.22 -32.80
C VAL A 582 6.01 24.16 -31.58
N LYS A 583 6.02 25.22 -30.77
CA LYS A 583 6.96 25.40 -29.66
C LYS A 583 7.17 24.15 -28.77
N PRO A 584 6.12 23.46 -28.26
CA PRO A 584 6.32 22.26 -27.43
C PRO A 584 7.05 21.13 -28.17
N PHE A 585 6.80 20.99 -29.47
CA PHE A 585 7.48 20.00 -30.32
C PHE A 585 8.95 20.37 -30.51
N SER A 586 9.24 21.64 -30.85
CA SER A 586 10.61 22.11 -31.07
C SER A 586 11.46 22.02 -29.81
N GLU A 587 10.92 22.41 -28.66
CA GLU A 587 11.60 22.31 -27.37
C GLU A 587 11.99 20.86 -27.07
N ALA A 588 11.07 19.92 -27.25
CA ALA A 588 11.34 18.51 -27.05
C ALA A 588 12.33 17.95 -28.08
N ALA A 589 12.17 18.26 -29.37
CA ALA A 589 13.01 17.72 -30.43
C ALA A 589 14.47 18.20 -30.36
N PHE A 590 14.69 19.48 -30.06
CA PHE A 590 16.03 20.08 -29.95
C PHE A 590 16.75 19.70 -28.66
N ALA A 591 16.01 19.34 -27.60
CA ALA A 591 16.59 18.82 -26.36
C ALA A 591 17.11 17.37 -26.49
N LEU A 592 16.67 16.62 -27.52
CA LEU A 592 17.12 15.24 -27.73
C LEU A 592 18.55 15.19 -28.28
N LYS A 593 19.29 14.16 -27.84
CA LYS A 593 20.51 13.71 -28.51
C LYS A 593 20.14 12.97 -29.80
N VAL A 594 21.07 12.91 -30.76
CA VAL A 594 20.89 12.09 -31.97
C VAL A 594 20.64 10.63 -31.56
N GLY A 595 19.57 10.03 -32.08
CA GLY A 595 19.07 8.71 -31.72
C GLY A 595 18.09 8.68 -30.54
N GLY A 596 18.00 9.77 -29.74
CA GLY A 596 17.14 9.85 -28.56
C GLY A 596 15.65 9.92 -28.89
N ILE A 597 14.82 9.40 -27.99
CA ILE A 597 13.35 9.38 -28.08
C ILE A 597 12.77 10.22 -26.94
N SER A 598 11.80 11.09 -27.23
CA SER A 598 11.15 11.96 -26.24
C SER A 598 10.16 11.21 -25.33
N GLY A 599 9.74 11.89 -24.25
CA GLY A 599 8.45 11.61 -23.63
C GLY A 599 7.28 11.89 -24.56
N VAL A 600 6.05 11.69 -24.07
CA VAL A 600 4.84 12.08 -24.81
C VAL A 600 4.67 13.59 -24.72
N VAL A 601 4.74 14.27 -25.86
CA VAL A 601 4.69 15.73 -25.96
C VAL A 601 3.31 16.16 -26.44
N GLU A 602 2.59 16.94 -25.63
CA GLU A 602 1.31 17.50 -26.05
C GLU A 602 1.52 18.74 -26.94
N SER A 603 0.74 18.84 -28.01
CA SER A 603 0.62 20.04 -28.82
C SER A 603 -0.84 20.27 -29.20
N LYS A 604 -1.11 21.41 -29.84
CA LYS A 604 -2.43 21.66 -30.46
C LYS A 604 -2.88 20.57 -31.44
N PHE A 605 -1.96 19.79 -32.03
CA PHE A 605 -2.29 18.74 -33.00
C PHE A 605 -2.58 17.36 -32.38
N GLY A 606 -2.36 17.21 -31.08
CA GLY A 606 -2.37 15.91 -30.39
C GLY A 606 -1.04 15.62 -29.69
N PHE A 607 -0.83 14.35 -29.38
CA PHE A 607 0.33 13.86 -28.63
C PHE A 607 1.41 13.32 -29.57
N HIS A 608 2.66 13.69 -29.33
CA HIS A 608 3.80 13.32 -30.15
C HIS A 608 4.78 12.46 -29.37
N VAL A 609 5.27 11.40 -30.00
CA VAL A 609 6.53 10.75 -29.62
C VAL A 609 7.56 11.11 -30.69
N ILE A 610 8.71 11.65 -30.30
CA ILE A 610 9.69 12.25 -31.21
C ILE A 610 11.00 11.48 -31.09
N LYS A 611 11.63 11.15 -32.22
CA LYS A 611 12.98 10.59 -32.27
C LYS A 611 13.88 11.53 -33.06
N ARG A 612 14.97 12.01 -32.46
CA ARG A 612 15.95 12.80 -33.21
C ARG A 612 16.84 11.87 -34.03
N THR A 613 16.95 12.11 -35.32
CA THR A 613 17.73 11.28 -36.26
C THR A 613 19.03 11.94 -36.68
N GLU A 614 19.14 13.28 -36.66
CA GLU A 614 20.37 14.07 -36.88
C GLU A 614 20.38 15.34 -36.00
#